data_AF-A0A847Q125-F1
#
_entry.id   AF-A0A847Q125-F1
#
_cell.length_a   1.000
_cell.length_b   1.000
_cell.length_c   1.000
_cell.angle_alpha   90.00
_cell.angle_beta   90.00
_cell.angle_gamma   90.00
#
_symmetry.space_group_name_H-M   'P 1'
#
loop_
_entity.id
_entity.type
_entity.pdbx_description
1 polymer ?
#
loop_
_entity_poly.entity_id
_entity_poly.type
_entity_poly.pdbx_seq_one_letter_code
_entity_poly.pdbx_strand_id
1 'polypeptide(L)'
;MKKMFLLVFLVSTTSCTTSVREGGGGPGAAARAAIARGDFEEALAIIEDAVSESPSDPMMPEWLLARAEALAGLGRTSEAVQEATGILRSAGEGSVKGRAGLLAAELEESLGRHSNCLQALGSIDPEWLSESDADRARDLAASCLVSIPSRSLPDLRRQDWLEPYVLFEIYRRRMSEGDADRALLVRSELDRLYPGFLDRMSPSDSMIPPERAYIAVLLPMTGDGSVYAAQIEKGISMAFQRSADLLPQCPERVLFDTRGGV
;
A
#
# COMPACT_ATOMS: atom_id res chain seq x y z
N MET A 1 1.70 -1.10 89.61
CA MET A 1 0.41 -0.99 88.89
C MET A 1 0.70 -0.49 87.48
N LYS A 2 0.70 -1.38 86.48
CA LYS A 2 0.96 -1.04 85.06
C LYS A 2 -0.32 -0.48 84.43
N LYS A 3 -0.27 0.72 83.87
CA LYS A 3 -1.34 1.26 83.00
C LYS A 3 -0.96 1.01 81.54
N MET A 4 -1.76 0.17 80.90
CA MET A 4 -1.71 -0.19 79.48
C MET A 4 -2.56 0.85 78.72
N PHE A 5 -1.95 1.63 77.82
CA PHE A 5 -2.67 2.47 76.88
C PHE A 5 -2.76 1.70 75.55
N LEU A 6 -3.97 1.26 75.22
CA LEU A 6 -4.31 0.55 73.98
C LEU A 6 -4.63 1.60 72.90
N LEU A 7 -3.84 1.58 71.83
CA LEU A 7 -4.03 2.36 70.62
C LEU A 7 -5.15 1.71 69.78
N VAL A 8 -6.29 2.38 69.60
CA VAL A 8 -7.37 1.93 68.74
C VAL A 8 -7.16 2.54 67.35
N PHE A 9 -6.75 1.71 66.39
CA PHE A 9 -6.76 2.04 64.97
C PHE A 9 -8.16 1.78 64.40
N LEU A 10 -8.82 2.84 63.96
CA LEU A 10 -10.10 2.80 63.26
C LEU A 10 -9.82 2.45 61.79
N VAL A 11 -9.97 1.19 61.40
CA VAL A 11 -9.91 0.78 59.99
C VAL A 11 -11.32 0.94 59.40
N SER A 12 -11.50 2.01 58.64
CA SER A 12 -12.64 2.20 57.76
C SER A 12 -12.55 1.19 56.61
N THR A 13 -13.37 0.14 56.66
CA THR A 13 -13.57 -0.77 55.54
C THR A 13 -14.42 -0.08 54.47
N THR A 14 -13.79 0.68 53.58
CA THR A 14 -14.38 0.99 52.27
C THR A 14 -14.52 -0.34 51.53
N SER A 15 -15.76 -0.80 51.42
CA SER A 15 -16.13 -1.95 50.59
C SER A 15 -15.80 -1.63 49.14
N CYS A 16 -14.64 -2.06 48.66
CA CYS A 16 -14.40 -2.27 47.24
C CYS A 16 -15.28 -3.43 46.81
N THR A 17 -16.48 -3.13 46.31
CA THR A 17 -17.26 -4.06 45.49
C THR A 17 -16.52 -4.25 44.18
N THR A 18 -15.53 -5.15 44.19
CA THR A 18 -15.01 -5.75 42.96
C THR A 18 -16.10 -6.70 42.48
N SER A 19 -17.02 -6.20 41.66
CA SER A 19 -17.81 -7.08 40.80
C SER A 19 -16.86 -7.63 39.75
N VAL A 20 -16.18 -8.72 40.12
CA VAL A 20 -15.52 -9.62 39.20
C VAL A 20 -16.63 -10.18 38.32
N ARG A 21 -16.82 -9.54 37.16
CA ARG A 21 -17.68 -10.05 36.10
C ARG A 21 -16.94 -11.24 35.49
N GLU A 22 -17.25 -12.43 35.99
CA GLU A 22 -16.85 -13.70 35.43
C GLU A 22 -17.45 -13.84 34.02
N GLY A 23 -16.62 -13.56 33.02
CA GLY A 23 -16.89 -13.72 31.60
C GLY A 23 -15.65 -13.23 30.86
N GLY A 24 -14.77 -14.16 30.46
CA GLY A 24 -13.44 -13.84 29.92
C GLY A 24 -13.49 -12.87 28.74
N GLY A 25 -12.96 -11.67 28.95
CA GLY A 25 -12.83 -10.60 27.95
C GLY A 25 -13.17 -9.24 28.56
N GLY A 26 -12.18 -8.36 28.71
CA GLY A 26 -12.40 -6.98 29.19
C GLY A 26 -13.37 -6.18 28.28
N PRO A 27 -13.69 -4.92 28.63
CA PRO A 27 -14.70 -4.11 27.92
C PRO A 27 -14.45 -4.01 26.40
N GLY A 28 -13.19 -3.93 25.96
CA GLY A 28 -12.86 -3.96 24.53
C GLY A 28 -13.27 -5.26 23.81
N ALA A 29 -13.18 -6.42 24.46
CA ALA A 29 -13.62 -7.68 23.87
C ALA A 29 -15.15 -7.77 23.80
N ALA A 30 -15.85 -7.29 24.82
CA ALA A 30 -17.30 -7.20 24.84
C ALA A 30 -17.82 -6.25 23.74
N ALA A 31 -17.18 -5.09 23.57
CA ALA A 31 -17.53 -4.15 22.53
C ALA A 31 -17.31 -4.73 21.12
N ARG A 32 -16.18 -5.40 20.85
CA ARG A 32 -15.96 -6.10 19.58
C ARG A 32 -17.00 -7.17 19.29
N ALA A 33 -17.43 -7.89 20.31
CA ALA A 33 -18.50 -8.88 20.16
C ALA A 33 -19.84 -8.23 19.79
N ALA A 34 -20.15 -7.04 20.33
CA ALA A 34 -21.32 -6.25 19.94
C ALA A 34 -21.21 -5.71 18.51
N ILE A 35 -20.05 -5.18 18.12
CA ILE A 35 -19.76 -4.76 16.73
C ILE A 35 -19.98 -5.91 15.74
N ALA A 36 -19.50 -7.12 16.06
CA ALA A 36 -19.67 -8.30 15.21
C ALA A 36 -21.15 -8.72 15.03
N ARG A 37 -22.03 -8.34 15.96
CA ARG A 37 -23.48 -8.55 15.84
C ARG A 37 -24.20 -7.40 15.10
N GLY A 38 -23.52 -6.28 14.87
CA GLY A 38 -24.11 -5.04 14.36
C GLY A 38 -24.73 -4.15 15.44
N ASP A 39 -24.55 -4.48 16.72
CA ASP A 39 -25.08 -3.74 17.87
C ASP A 39 -24.14 -2.57 18.22
N PHE A 40 -23.98 -1.61 17.29
CA PHE A 40 -22.98 -0.54 17.43
C PHE A 40 -23.28 0.43 18.59
N GLU A 41 -24.55 0.64 18.94
CA GLU A 41 -24.95 1.46 20.09
C GLU A 41 -24.52 0.81 21.42
N GLU A 42 -24.70 -0.51 21.55
CA GLU A 42 -24.26 -1.28 22.71
C GLU A 42 -22.74 -1.24 22.84
N ALA A 43 -22.03 -1.44 21.72
CA ALA A 43 -20.57 -1.35 21.69
C ALA A 43 -20.06 0.01 22.17
N LEU A 44 -20.69 1.10 21.70
CA LEU A 44 -20.32 2.45 22.09
C LEU A 44 -20.54 2.69 23.59
N ALA A 45 -21.69 2.28 24.12
CA ALA A 45 -22.01 2.41 25.55
C ALA A 45 -20.99 1.66 26.44
N ILE A 46 -20.66 0.41 26.10
CA ILE A 46 -19.66 -0.38 26.83
C ILE A 46 -18.31 0.32 26.90
N ILE A 47 -17.89 0.93 25.78
CA ILE A 47 -16.59 1.61 25.71
C ILE A 47 -16.62 2.92 26.47
N GLU A 48 -17.69 3.72 26.35
CA GLU A 48 -17.80 5.00 27.04
C GLU A 48 -17.81 4.83 28.56
N ASP A 49 -18.46 3.78 29.07
CA ASP A 49 -18.40 3.39 30.47
C ASP A 49 -16.95 3.02 30.87
N ALA A 50 -16.29 2.16 30.10
CA ALA A 50 -14.93 1.72 30.38
C ALA A 50 -13.89 2.87 30.38
N VAL A 51 -14.00 3.78 29.41
CA VAL A 51 -13.13 4.96 29.30
C VAL A 51 -13.36 5.92 30.47
N SER A 52 -14.61 6.07 30.91
CA SER A 52 -14.96 6.94 32.04
C SER A 52 -14.45 6.37 33.37
N GLU A 53 -14.53 5.05 33.55
CA GLU A 53 -14.07 4.37 34.76
C GLU A 53 -12.55 4.28 34.85
N SER A 54 -11.86 4.09 33.71
CA SER A 54 -10.40 3.84 33.67
C SER A 54 -9.71 4.61 32.53
N PRO A 55 -9.59 5.96 32.64
CA PRO A 55 -9.04 6.81 31.58
C PRO A 55 -7.53 6.64 31.31
N SER A 56 -6.83 5.92 32.18
CA SER A 56 -5.38 5.64 32.04
C SER A 56 -5.08 4.16 31.82
N ASP A 57 -6.09 3.36 31.42
CA ASP A 57 -5.90 1.94 31.18
C ASP A 57 -4.90 1.69 30.02
N PRO A 58 -3.94 0.78 30.16
CA PRO A 58 -3.02 0.42 29.06
C PRO A 58 -3.73 -0.05 27.78
N MET A 59 -4.95 -0.59 27.87
CA MET A 59 -5.77 -1.05 26.75
C MET A 59 -6.58 0.08 26.09
N MET A 60 -6.41 1.32 26.53
CA MET A 60 -7.10 2.50 25.98
C MET A 60 -7.04 2.57 24.44
N PRO A 61 -5.89 2.34 23.76
CA PRO A 61 -5.86 2.37 22.29
C PRO A 61 -6.79 1.34 21.63
N GLU A 62 -6.93 0.14 22.21
CA GLU A 62 -7.84 -0.91 21.72
C GLU A 62 -9.31 -0.53 21.92
N TRP A 63 -9.63 0.13 23.04
CA TRP A 63 -10.99 0.61 23.31
C TRP A 63 -11.37 1.74 22.37
N LEU A 64 -10.45 2.70 22.15
CA LEU A 64 -10.65 3.79 21.19
C LEU A 64 -10.81 3.27 19.76
N LEU A 65 -10.07 2.23 19.37
CA LEU A 65 -10.24 1.60 18.07
C LEU A 65 -11.63 0.97 17.92
N ALA A 66 -12.07 0.18 18.91
CA ALA A 66 -13.43 -0.37 18.91
C ALA A 66 -14.50 0.74 18.90
N ARG A 67 -14.23 1.89 19.51
CA ARG A 67 -15.13 3.05 19.49
C ARG A 67 -15.22 3.65 18.10
N ALA A 68 -14.08 3.82 17.41
CA ALA A 68 -14.04 4.29 16.03
C ALA A 68 -14.79 3.34 15.08
N GLU A 69 -14.61 2.02 15.24
CA GLU A 69 -15.35 0.99 14.49
C GLU A 69 -16.87 1.08 14.74
N ALA A 70 -17.32 1.25 15.99
CA ALA A 70 -18.73 1.42 16.32
C ALA A 70 -19.31 2.73 15.76
N LEU A 71 -18.57 3.85 15.86
CA LEU A 71 -18.96 5.12 15.27
C LEU A 71 -19.12 5.02 13.74
N ALA A 72 -18.21 4.31 13.07
CA ALA A 72 -18.32 4.04 11.64
C ALA A 72 -19.58 3.23 11.30
N GLY A 73 -19.88 2.17 12.08
CA GLY A 73 -21.09 1.36 11.93
C GLY A 73 -22.39 2.14 12.10
N LEU A 74 -22.38 3.20 12.93
CA LEU A 74 -23.51 4.13 13.12
C LEU A 74 -23.61 5.21 12.02
N GLY A 75 -22.71 5.20 11.03
CA GLY A 75 -22.65 6.25 10.00
C GLY A 75 -22.07 7.58 10.48
N ARG A 76 -21.49 7.63 11.69
CA ARG A 76 -20.79 8.81 12.23
C ARG A 76 -19.35 8.86 11.70
N THR A 77 -19.21 8.75 10.38
CA THR A 77 -17.93 8.54 9.68
C THR A 77 -16.89 9.61 9.99
N SER A 78 -17.29 10.88 10.10
CA SER A 78 -16.34 11.96 10.42
C SER A 78 -15.74 11.85 11.81
N GLU A 79 -16.50 11.38 12.79
CA GLU A 79 -16.03 11.18 14.16
C GLU A 79 -15.13 9.94 14.23
N ALA A 80 -15.53 8.86 13.54
CA ALA A 80 -14.72 7.65 13.43
C ALA A 80 -13.33 7.93 12.83
N VAL A 81 -13.25 8.75 11.77
CA VAL A 81 -11.96 9.16 11.18
C VAL A 81 -11.11 9.95 12.19
N GLN A 82 -11.71 10.88 12.94
CA GLN A 82 -10.98 11.69 13.92
C GLN A 82 -10.40 10.82 15.04
N GLU A 83 -11.19 9.89 15.57
CA GLU A 83 -10.77 8.94 16.59
C GLU A 83 -9.65 8.03 16.08
N ALA A 84 -9.85 7.39 14.92
CA ALA A 84 -8.85 6.50 14.31
C ALA A 84 -7.51 7.22 14.04
N THR A 85 -7.56 8.46 13.52
CA THR A 85 -6.37 9.29 13.30
C THR A 85 -5.74 9.80 14.61
N GLY A 86 -6.53 9.90 15.69
CA GLY A 86 -6.06 10.18 17.04
C GLY A 86 -5.15 9.09 17.57
N ILE A 87 -5.50 7.82 17.34
CA ILE A 87 -4.76 6.64 17.79
C ILE A 87 -3.36 6.57 17.16
N LEU A 88 -3.23 6.94 15.87
CA LEU A 88 -1.93 6.98 15.20
C LEU A 88 -0.91 7.89 15.92
N ARG A 89 -1.40 8.95 16.56
CA ARG A 89 -0.59 9.94 17.29
C ARG A 89 -0.37 9.59 18.76
N SER A 90 -1.07 8.59 19.30
CA SER A 90 -0.96 8.22 20.71
C SER A 90 0.27 7.34 21.00
N ALA A 91 0.65 7.23 22.27
CA ALA A 91 1.50 6.12 22.70
C ALA A 91 0.66 4.83 22.66
N GLY A 92 1.17 3.78 22.02
CA GLY A 92 0.41 2.55 21.82
C GLY A 92 1.16 1.53 20.97
N GLU A 93 0.67 0.29 21.00
CA GLU A 93 1.20 -0.83 20.23
C GLU A 93 1.04 -0.59 18.72
N GLY A 94 2.06 -1.01 17.95
CA GLY A 94 2.07 -0.85 16.49
C GLY A 94 0.85 -1.47 15.83
N SER A 95 0.50 -2.71 16.17
CA SER A 95 -0.66 -3.43 15.62
C SER A 95 -1.97 -2.62 15.68
N VAL A 96 -2.27 -1.98 16.82
CA VAL A 96 -3.46 -1.13 16.99
C VAL A 96 -3.39 0.10 16.10
N LYS A 97 -2.22 0.71 15.98
CA LYS A 97 -2.00 1.87 15.09
C LYS A 97 -2.16 1.50 13.62
N GLY A 98 -1.63 0.35 13.20
CA GLY A 98 -1.80 -0.17 11.85
C GLY A 98 -3.27 -0.34 11.49
N ARG A 99 -4.03 -1.03 12.36
CA ARG A 99 -5.48 -1.21 12.19
C ARG A 99 -6.25 0.12 12.20
N ALA A 100 -5.91 1.05 13.10
CA ALA A 100 -6.55 2.36 13.16
C ALA A 100 -6.27 3.20 11.90
N GLY A 101 -5.03 3.19 11.41
CA GLY A 101 -4.68 3.89 10.18
C GLY A 101 -5.38 3.31 8.94
N LEU A 102 -5.48 1.97 8.87
CA LEU A 102 -6.22 1.31 7.79
C LEU A 102 -7.71 1.67 7.85
N LEU A 103 -8.34 1.64 9.03
CA LEU A 103 -9.72 2.06 9.21
C LEU A 103 -9.92 3.53 8.78
N ALA A 104 -9.01 4.44 9.18
CA ALA A 104 -9.09 5.84 8.78
C ALA A 104 -9.02 5.99 7.24
N ALA A 105 -8.14 5.23 6.58
CA ALA A 105 -8.01 5.24 5.13
C ALA A 105 -9.26 4.70 4.42
N GLU A 106 -9.81 3.57 4.89
CA GLU A 106 -11.05 2.97 4.35
C GLU A 106 -12.23 3.96 4.48
N LEU A 107 -12.34 4.65 5.61
CA LEU A 107 -13.38 5.66 5.83
C LEU A 107 -13.19 6.89 4.93
N GLU A 108 -11.96 7.40 4.76
CA GLU A 108 -11.69 8.52 3.84
C GLU A 108 -11.97 8.15 2.38
N GLU A 109 -11.70 6.90 1.98
CA GLU A 109 -12.06 6.39 0.66
C GLU A 109 -13.58 6.35 0.46
N SER A 110 -14.34 5.87 1.46
CA SER A 110 -15.81 5.85 1.43
C SER A 110 -16.43 7.26 1.29
N LEU A 111 -15.72 8.29 1.74
CA LEU A 111 -16.10 9.69 1.59
C LEU A 111 -15.66 10.31 0.24
N GLY A 112 -15.01 9.54 -0.64
CA GLY A 112 -14.45 9.99 -1.91
C GLY A 112 -13.21 10.88 -1.77
N ARG A 113 -12.57 10.89 -0.59
CA ARG A 113 -11.43 11.76 -0.29
C ARG A 113 -10.12 11.01 -0.52
N HIS A 114 -9.87 10.65 -1.78
CA HIS A 114 -8.73 9.79 -2.17
C HIS A 114 -7.35 10.32 -1.72
N SER A 115 -7.14 11.64 -1.73
CA SER A 115 -5.88 12.23 -1.25
C SER A 115 -5.68 12.02 0.26
N ASN A 116 -6.75 12.10 1.05
CA ASN A 116 -6.71 11.85 2.49
C ASN A 116 -6.52 10.36 2.78
N CYS A 117 -7.18 9.48 2.01
CA CYS A 117 -6.95 8.03 2.01
C CYS A 117 -5.45 7.72 1.87
N LEU A 118 -4.80 8.25 0.83
CA LEU A 118 -3.37 8.03 0.59
C LEU A 118 -2.48 8.68 1.68
N GLN A 119 -2.89 9.81 2.23
CA GLN A 119 -2.18 10.41 3.36
C GLN A 119 -2.24 9.55 4.61
N ALA A 120 -3.41 8.99 4.93
CA ALA A 120 -3.59 8.08 6.06
C ALA A 120 -2.74 6.81 5.85
N LEU A 121 -2.81 6.19 4.67
CA LEU A 121 -2.00 5.02 4.32
C LEU A 121 -0.50 5.29 4.44
N GLY A 122 -0.01 6.43 3.94
CA GLY A 122 1.41 6.79 4.01
C GLY A 122 1.91 7.08 5.44
N SER A 123 1.00 7.28 6.40
CA SER A 123 1.35 7.45 7.82
C SER A 123 1.44 6.13 8.58
N ILE A 124 1.03 5.02 7.97
CA ILE A 124 1.12 3.67 8.54
C ILE A 124 2.52 3.13 8.31
N ASP A 125 3.13 2.60 9.38
CA ASP A 125 4.29 1.73 9.26
C ASP A 125 3.83 0.34 8.79
N PRO A 126 4.31 -0.18 7.65
CA PRO A 126 3.94 -1.50 7.16
C PRO A 126 4.22 -2.64 8.16
N GLU A 127 5.19 -2.48 9.06
CA GLU A 127 5.48 -3.50 10.10
C GLU A 127 4.35 -3.65 11.13
N TRP A 128 3.46 -2.66 11.20
CA TRP A 128 2.29 -2.69 12.09
C TRP A 128 1.10 -3.45 11.49
N LEU A 129 1.18 -3.81 10.21
CA LEU A 129 0.08 -4.47 9.51
C LEU A 129 0.26 -5.98 9.54
N SER A 130 -0.83 -6.69 9.79
CA SER A 130 -0.90 -8.12 9.47
C SER A 130 -0.84 -8.33 7.96
N GLU A 131 -0.55 -9.54 7.49
CA GLU A 131 -0.50 -9.85 6.05
C GLU A 131 -1.80 -9.46 5.34
N SER A 132 -2.96 -9.81 5.93
CA SER A 132 -4.27 -9.44 5.41
C SER A 132 -4.53 -7.93 5.41
N ASP A 133 -4.00 -7.21 6.40
CA ASP A 133 -4.17 -5.75 6.47
C ASP A 133 -3.27 -5.05 5.46
N ALA A 134 -2.08 -5.61 5.22
CA ALA A 134 -1.17 -5.15 4.19
C ALA A 134 -1.73 -5.38 2.79
N ASP A 135 -2.38 -6.51 2.51
CA ASP A 135 -3.14 -6.73 1.27
C ASP A 135 -4.22 -5.67 1.08
N ARG A 136 -5.05 -5.44 2.10
CA ARG A 136 -6.12 -4.43 2.06
C ARG A 136 -5.58 -3.02 1.85
N ALA A 137 -4.51 -2.65 2.56
CA ALA A 137 -3.86 -1.35 2.41
C ALA A 137 -3.32 -1.15 0.99
N ARG A 138 -2.76 -2.20 0.36
CA ARG A 138 -2.27 -2.18 -1.03
C ARG A 138 -3.41 -1.98 -2.02
N ASP A 139 -4.48 -2.75 -1.89
CA ASP A 139 -5.65 -2.65 -2.77
C ASP A 139 -6.30 -1.27 -2.67
N LEU A 140 -6.41 -0.75 -1.44
CA LEU A 140 -6.94 0.59 -1.18
C LEU A 140 -6.05 1.69 -1.77
N ALA A 141 -4.73 1.58 -1.63
CA ALA A 141 -3.78 2.50 -2.25
C ALA A 141 -3.93 2.52 -3.78
N ALA A 142 -4.01 1.33 -4.40
CA ALA A 142 -4.18 1.21 -5.84
C ALA A 142 -5.49 1.86 -6.30
N SER A 143 -6.61 1.57 -5.61
CA SER A 143 -7.93 2.18 -5.88
C SER A 143 -7.87 3.72 -5.78
N CYS A 144 -7.36 4.24 -4.66
CA CYS A 144 -7.26 5.68 -4.44
C CYS A 144 -6.37 6.36 -5.51
N LEU A 145 -5.26 5.74 -5.92
CA LEU A 145 -4.35 6.27 -6.94
C LEU A 145 -4.99 6.38 -8.33
N VAL A 146 -5.86 5.44 -8.73
CA VAL A 146 -6.60 5.53 -10.01
C VAL A 146 -7.44 6.81 -10.08
N SER A 147 -8.01 7.23 -8.96
CA SER A 147 -8.86 8.42 -8.89
C SER A 147 -8.07 9.74 -8.80
N ILE A 148 -6.76 9.71 -8.54
CA ILE A 148 -5.93 10.92 -8.50
C ILE A 148 -5.69 11.44 -9.93
N PRO A 149 -5.81 12.76 -10.19
CA PRO A 149 -5.46 13.33 -11.50
C PRO A 149 -3.99 13.11 -11.88
N SER A 150 -3.70 12.81 -13.15
CA SER A 150 -2.33 12.50 -13.61
C SER A 150 -1.31 13.61 -13.31
N ARG A 151 -1.75 14.87 -13.30
CA ARG A 151 -0.90 16.03 -12.96
C ARG A 151 -0.45 16.07 -11.50
N SER A 152 -1.17 15.39 -10.60
CA SER A 152 -0.92 15.41 -9.16
C SER A 152 -0.19 14.16 -8.66
N LEU A 153 -0.09 13.11 -9.48
CA LEU A 153 0.64 11.88 -9.12
C LEU A 153 2.12 12.14 -8.77
N PRO A 154 2.89 12.99 -9.50
CA PRO A 154 4.27 13.25 -9.14
C PRO A 154 4.44 13.87 -7.75
N ASP A 155 3.48 14.68 -7.29
CA ASP A 155 3.51 15.32 -5.97
C ASP A 155 3.27 14.32 -4.82
N LEU A 156 2.72 13.15 -5.15
CA LEU A 156 2.52 12.04 -4.20
C LEU A 156 3.74 11.14 -4.07
N ARG A 157 4.79 11.36 -4.89
CA ARG A 157 6.06 10.66 -4.70
C ARG A 157 6.68 11.09 -3.38
N ARG A 158 6.72 10.15 -2.43
CA ARG A 158 7.32 10.29 -1.11
C ARG A 158 8.32 9.16 -0.94
N GLN A 159 9.34 9.33 -0.10
CA GLN A 159 10.26 8.24 0.25
C GLN A 159 9.64 7.34 1.32
N ASP A 160 8.45 6.82 1.05
CA ASP A 160 7.71 5.93 1.93
C ASP A 160 7.29 4.65 1.17
N TRP A 161 6.53 3.79 1.83
CA TRP A 161 6.12 2.51 1.26
C TRP A 161 5.12 2.64 0.10
N LEU A 162 4.50 3.82 -0.10
CA LEU A 162 3.57 4.07 -1.19
C LEU A 162 4.26 4.45 -2.51
N GLU A 163 5.53 4.90 -2.46
CA GLU A 163 6.28 5.32 -3.66
C GLU A 163 6.20 4.33 -4.84
N PRO A 164 6.44 3.01 -4.65
CA PRO A 164 6.41 2.08 -5.77
C PRO A 164 5.01 1.98 -6.40
N TYR A 165 3.93 2.15 -5.63
CA TYR A 165 2.56 2.16 -6.17
C TYR A 165 2.28 3.43 -6.97
N VAL A 166 2.76 4.59 -6.49
CA VAL A 166 2.65 5.87 -7.22
C VAL A 166 3.38 5.77 -8.56
N LEU A 167 4.62 5.29 -8.54
CA LEU A 167 5.43 5.12 -9.75
C LEU A 167 4.79 4.13 -10.72
N PHE A 168 4.24 3.02 -10.20
CA PHE A 168 3.52 2.05 -11.02
C PHE A 168 2.29 2.64 -11.69
N GLU A 169 1.53 3.48 -10.98
CA GLU A 169 0.38 4.16 -11.57
C GLU A 169 0.81 5.16 -12.66
N ILE A 170 1.89 5.90 -12.44
CA ILE A 170 2.45 6.80 -13.48
C ILE A 170 2.86 5.99 -14.70
N TYR A 171 3.58 4.87 -14.51
CA TYR A 171 3.99 3.96 -15.58
C TYR A 171 2.78 3.47 -16.39
N ARG A 172 1.77 2.92 -15.71
CA ARG A 172 0.56 2.37 -16.32
C ARG A 172 -0.18 3.42 -17.16
N ARG A 173 -0.29 4.65 -16.66
CA ARG A 173 -0.94 5.75 -17.39
C ARG A 173 -0.15 6.16 -18.63
N ARG A 174 1.18 6.30 -18.53
CA ARG A 174 2.02 6.63 -19.68
C ARG A 174 1.93 5.58 -20.78
N MET A 175 1.90 4.29 -20.40
CA MET A 175 1.64 3.20 -21.35
C MET A 175 0.27 3.36 -22.03
N SER A 176 -0.79 3.65 -21.26
CA SER A 176 -2.14 3.84 -21.82
C SER A 176 -2.29 5.09 -22.71
N GLU A 177 -1.49 6.13 -22.45
CA GLU A 177 -1.41 7.35 -23.25
C GLU A 177 -0.57 7.17 -24.54
N GLY A 178 0.15 6.05 -24.68
CA GLY A 178 1.04 5.76 -25.80
C GLY A 178 2.42 6.44 -25.70
N ASP A 179 2.76 7.04 -24.55
CA ASP A 179 4.06 7.68 -24.30
C ASP A 179 5.08 6.62 -23.81
N ALA A 180 5.45 5.71 -24.73
CA ALA A 180 6.28 4.54 -24.42
C ALA A 180 7.67 4.92 -23.89
N ASP A 181 8.27 5.98 -24.41
CA ASP A 181 9.60 6.44 -23.98
C ASP A 181 9.58 6.87 -22.51
N ARG A 182 8.60 7.68 -22.10
CA ARG A 182 8.47 8.07 -20.70
C ARG A 182 8.04 6.91 -19.80
N ALA A 183 7.20 6.01 -20.29
CA ALA A 183 6.84 4.81 -19.55
C ALA A 183 8.08 3.95 -19.24
N LEU A 184 8.97 3.75 -20.22
CA LEU A 184 10.23 3.03 -20.03
C LEU A 184 11.15 3.69 -19.00
N LEU A 185 11.22 5.03 -18.97
CA LEU A 185 11.97 5.74 -17.94
C LEU A 185 11.44 5.43 -16.54
N VAL A 186 10.12 5.51 -16.33
CA VAL A 186 9.50 5.23 -15.03
C VAL A 186 9.64 3.75 -14.64
N ARG A 187 9.50 2.83 -15.60
CA ARG A 187 9.77 1.40 -15.40
C ARG A 187 11.22 1.17 -14.95
N SER A 188 12.19 1.77 -15.63
CA SER A 188 13.60 1.63 -15.25
C SER A 188 13.89 2.20 -13.86
N GLU A 189 13.18 3.27 -13.46
CA GLU A 189 13.26 3.83 -12.12
C GLU A 189 12.68 2.86 -11.07
N LEU A 190 11.51 2.27 -11.35
CA LEU A 190 10.88 1.24 -10.52
C LEU A 190 11.79 0.03 -10.34
N ASP A 191 12.33 -0.52 -11.42
CA ASP A 191 13.20 -1.70 -11.36
C ASP A 191 14.49 -1.42 -10.57
N ARG A 192 15.03 -0.20 -10.69
CA ARG A 192 16.23 0.23 -9.97
C ARG A 192 15.99 0.44 -8.48
N LEU A 193 14.87 1.07 -8.11
CA LEU A 193 14.57 1.44 -6.71
C LEU A 193 13.88 0.30 -5.95
N TYR A 194 13.03 -0.48 -6.63
CA TYR A 194 12.19 -1.53 -6.05
C TYR A 194 12.25 -2.82 -6.87
N PRO A 195 13.39 -3.54 -6.86
CA PRO A 195 13.56 -4.75 -7.65
C PRO A 195 12.44 -5.79 -7.42
N GLY A 196 11.93 -6.36 -8.51
CA GLY A 196 10.86 -7.37 -8.49
C GLY A 196 9.47 -6.86 -8.10
N PHE A 197 9.28 -5.54 -7.93
CA PHE A 197 7.96 -4.96 -7.66
C PHE A 197 6.98 -5.17 -8.82
N LEU A 198 7.43 -4.91 -10.06
CA LEU A 198 6.60 -5.08 -11.25
C LEU A 198 6.15 -6.53 -11.45
N ASP A 199 7.04 -7.50 -11.21
CA ASP A 199 6.72 -8.92 -11.32
C ASP A 199 5.60 -9.34 -10.36
N ARG A 200 5.55 -8.73 -9.17
CA ARG A 200 4.49 -8.97 -8.17
C ARG A 200 3.17 -8.30 -8.56
N MET A 201 3.23 -7.06 -9.04
CA MET A 201 2.03 -6.26 -9.31
C MET A 201 1.35 -6.58 -10.63
N SER A 202 2.11 -7.06 -11.61
CA SER A 202 1.55 -7.46 -12.89
C SER A 202 2.29 -8.68 -13.43
N PRO A 203 1.94 -9.88 -12.93
CA PRO A 203 2.53 -11.13 -13.41
C PRO A 203 2.33 -11.31 -14.92
N SER A 204 1.27 -10.72 -15.48
CA SER A 204 0.93 -10.69 -16.91
C SER A 204 1.62 -9.58 -17.72
N ASP A 205 2.17 -8.56 -17.05
CA ASP A 205 3.05 -7.54 -17.68
C ASP A 205 4.52 -7.93 -17.61
N SER A 206 4.77 -9.21 -17.31
CA SER A 206 5.67 -10.03 -18.14
C SER A 206 5.17 -10.08 -19.60
N MET A 207 4.80 -8.94 -20.17
CA MET A 207 4.90 -8.74 -21.61
C MET A 207 6.35 -9.02 -21.93
N ILE A 208 6.53 -10.22 -22.48
CA ILE A 208 7.53 -10.61 -23.46
C ILE A 208 8.49 -9.44 -23.64
N PRO A 209 9.73 -9.49 -23.08
CA PRO A 209 10.74 -8.48 -23.41
C PRO A 209 10.67 -8.37 -24.93
N PRO A 210 10.43 -7.17 -25.50
CA PRO A 210 9.99 -7.04 -26.89
C PRO A 210 10.85 -8.00 -27.68
N GLU A 211 10.23 -9.05 -28.27
CA GLU A 211 10.96 -10.08 -29.02
C GLU A 211 12.04 -9.35 -29.77
N ARG A 212 13.33 -9.60 -29.41
CA ARG A 212 14.47 -8.74 -29.75
C ARG A 212 14.15 -7.95 -31.01
N ALA A 213 13.88 -6.65 -30.88
CA ALA A 213 13.40 -5.86 -32.01
C ALA A 213 14.28 -6.19 -33.21
N TYR A 214 13.71 -6.60 -34.34
CA TYR A 214 14.52 -7.08 -35.46
C TYR A 214 14.40 -6.15 -36.65
N ILE A 215 15.49 -6.02 -37.39
CA ILE A 215 15.52 -5.30 -38.66
C ILE A 215 15.75 -6.32 -39.76
N ALA A 216 14.72 -6.52 -40.58
CA ALA A 216 14.81 -7.32 -41.79
C ALA A 216 15.50 -6.52 -42.89
N VAL A 217 16.63 -7.03 -43.37
CA VAL A 217 17.41 -6.46 -44.47
C VAL A 217 17.15 -7.31 -45.71
N LEU A 218 16.48 -6.72 -46.70
CA LEU A 218 16.13 -7.40 -47.95
C LEU A 218 17.13 -7.01 -49.04
N LEU A 219 17.98 -7.94 -49.45
CA LEU A 219 19.02 -7.69 -50.46
C LEU A 219 19.08 -8.85 -51.47
N PRO A 220 19.38 -8.58 -52.75
CA PRO A 220 19.57 -9.63 -53.75
C PRO A 220 20.96 -10.27 -53.57
N MET A 221 21.10 -11.14 -52.57
CA MET A 221 22.39 -11.72 -52.19
C MET A 221 22.89 -12.74 -53.22
N THR A 222 22.01 -13.21 -54.11
CA THR A 222 22.34 -14.09 -55.23
C THR A 222 22.01 -13.49 -56.60
N GLY A 223 22.70 -13.95 -57.64
CA GLY A 223 22.50 -13.49 -59.03
C GLY A 223 22.95 -12.05 -59.29
N ASP A 224 22.36 -11.40 -60.31
CA ASP A 224 22.72 -10.05 -60.73
C ASP A 224 22.55 -9.00 -59.62
N GLY A 225 23.60 -8.28 -59.26
CA GLY A 225 23.54 -7.30 -58.18
C GLY A 225 23.95 -7.83 -56.81
N SER A 226 24.29 -9.11 -56.68
CA SER A 226 24.88 -9.71 -55.47
C SER A 226 26.18 -9.03 -55.01
N VAL A 227 27.01 -8.58 -55.96
CA VAL A 227 28.25 -7.83 -55.64
C VAL A 227 27.95 -6.51 -54.93
N TYR A 228 26.90 -5.80 -55.37
CA TYR A 228 26.46 -4.55 -54.75
C TYR A 228 25.74 -4.80 -53.42
N ALA A 229 24.89 -5.83 -53.37
CA ALA A 229 24.23 -6.28 -52.15
C ALA A 229 25.22 -6.64 -51.04
N ALA A 230 26.31 -7.35 -51.36
CA ALA A 230 27.36 -7.70 -50.41
C ALA A 230 28.08 -6.46 -49.84
N GLN A 231 28.28 -5.41 -50.64
CA GLN A 231 28.86 -4.16 -50.16
C GLN A 231 27.92 -3.42 -49.20
N ILE A 232 26.61 -3.40 -49.50
CA ILE A 232 25.58 -2.82 -48.61
C ILE A 232 25.50 -3.61 -47.31
N GLU A 233 25.43 -4.95 -47.37
CA GLU A 233 25.38 -5.83 -46.20
C GLU A 233 26.56 -5.58 -45.27
N LYS A 234 27.77 -5.45 -45.82
CA LYS A 234 28.98 -5.14 -45.06
C LYS A 234 28.88 -3.78 -44.36
N GLY A 235 28.38 -2.76 -45.05
CA GLY A 235 28.15 -1.43 -44.48
C GLY A 235 27.16 -1.46 -43.31
N ILE A 236 26.05 -2.18 -43.48
CA ILE A 236 25.04 -2.38 -42.43
C ILE A 236 25.64 -3.13 -41.24
N SER A 237 26.40 -4.21 -41.48
CA SER A 237 27.04 -4.99 -40.42
C SER A 237 27.97 -4.14 -39.57
N MET A 238 28.77 -3.29 -40.20
CA MET A 238 29.70 -2.39 -39.50
C MET A 238 28.95 -1.33 -38.67
N ALA A 239 27.81 -0.84 -39.16
CA ALA A 239 26.98 0.10 -38.42
C ALA A 239 26.39 -0.56 -37.16
N PHE A 240 25.78 -1.75 -37.28
CA PHE A 240 25.24 -2.49 -36.15
C PHE A 240 26.30 -2.85 -35.11
N GLN A 241 27.50 -3.25 -35.56
CA GLN A 241 28.60 -3.57 -34.66
C GLN A 241 29.04 -2.35 -33.83
N ARG A 242 29.09 -1.16 -34.45
CA ARG A 242 29.39 0.09 -33.72
C ARG A 242 28.26 0.51 -32.78
N SER A 243 27.01 0.26 -33.16
CA SER A 243 25.85 0.60 -32.35
C SER A 243 25.64 -0.35 -31.17
N ALA A 244 26.11 -1.60 -31.26
CA ALA A 244 26.02 -2.59 -30.18
C ALA A 244 26.75 -2.13 -28.90
N ASP A 245 27.82 -1.35 -29.02
CA ASP A 245 28.55 -0.79 -27.89
C ASP A 245 27.86 0.44 -27.26
N LEU A 246 26.94 1.08 -28.00
CA LEU A 246 26.30 2.34 -27.62
C LEU A 246 24.85 2.17 -27.16
N LEU A 247 24.17 1.12 -27.63
CA LEU A 247 22.76 0.85 -27.36
C LEU A 247 22.62 -0.45 -26.56
N PRO A 248 22.11 -0.41 -25.31
CA PRO A 248 21.93 -1.59 -24.48
C PRO A 248 20.96 -2.64 -25.05
N GLN A 249 20.13 -2.26 -26.03
CA GLN A 249 19.22 -3.14 -26.76
C GLN A 249 19.32 -2.89 -28.27
N CYS A 250 20.46 -3.22 -28.86
CA CYS A 250 20.62 -3.16 -30.32
C CYS A 250 19.72 -4.22 -30.98
N PRO A 251 18.90 -3.85 -31.98
CA PRO A 251 17.99 -4.78 -32.63
C PRO A 251 18.74 -5.91 -33.35
N GLU A 252 18.12 -7.10 -33.42
CA GLU A 252 18.67 -8.23 -34.15
C GLU A 252 18.55 -7.99 -35.66
N ARG A 253 19.64 -8.20 -36.40
CA ARG A 253 19.64 -8.05 -37.86
C ARG A 253 19.31 -9.40 -38.50
N VAL A 254 18.24 -9.46 -39.28
CA VAL A 254 17.87 -10.65 -40.07
C VAL A 254 18.03 -10.33 -41.55
N LEU A 255 18.87 -11.09 -42.26
CA LEU A 255 19.13 -10.90 -43.68
C LEU A 255 18.26 -11.85 -44.50
N PHE A 256 17.52 -11.31 -45.47
CA PHE A 256 16.73 -12.08 -46.42
C PHE A 256 17.26 -11.87 -47.84
N ASP A 257 17.63 -12.97 -48.49
CA ASP A 257 17.96 -12.94 -49.92
C ASP A 257 16.67 -12.82 -50.73
N THR A 258 16.47 -11.69 -51.40
CA THR A 258 15.27 -11.43 -52.21
C THR A 258 15.21 -12.25 -53.50
N ARG A 259 16.29 -12.96 -53.82
CA ARG A 259 16.40 -13.82 -55.00
C ARG A 259 16.55 -15.30 -54.67
N GLY A 260 16.80 -15.61 -53.40
CA GLY A 260 16.73 -16.95 -52.86
C GLY A 260 15.28 -17.37 -52.66
N GLY A 261 14.67 -17.94 -53.70
CA GLY A 261 13.52 -18.83 -53.51
C GLY A 261 13.98 -20.10 -52.77
N VAL A 262 13.09 -20.61 -51.91
CA VAL A 262 13.20 -21.88 -51.14
C VAL A 262 13.97 -22.97 -51.87
#